data_AF-A0AAF0YUA7-F1
#
_entry.id   AF-A0AAF0YUA7-F1
#
_cell.length_a   1.000
_cell.length_b   1.000
_cell.length_c   1.000
_cell.angle_alpha   90.00
_cell.angle_beta   90.00
_cell.angle_gamma   90.00
#
_symmetry.space_group_name_H-M   'P 1'
#
loop_
_entity.id
_entity.type
_entity.pdbx_description
1 polymer ?
#
loop_
_entity_poly.entity_id
_entity_poly.type
_entity_poly.pdbx_seq_one_letter_code
_entity_poly.pdbx_strand_id
1 'polypeptide(L)'
;MVTKINLARENFPRSETVLLESDKFEVRGWTYPTGIESVKLSSDRVTVEVLPFMGQILWNVEVDGKSLRMENMFTYPQPATEITDTYGCFAFHSGLLSAGCPGPEDTHPLHGEFSCAPFGEAWIEVSEDTIAISGRYEYTKGFGDHYEAKPVVRLHAGESFFDIDMEVTNLSKYQPMPLQYMCHMNYLYEDGAKFGGSLPDSAFTVRSSIPDHVHPTDEWREMLDGLITNPKVEELSKATHYDPEIVWFADNLPQYGEEVSVTMGDYFIEFPSKDFNVGTRWILHNADQKVCAFLIPGTSRPEGAAAARKAGTMIELKAGETRNFHVRTGKRS
;
A
#
# COMPACT_ATOMS: atom_id res chain seq x y z
N MET A 1 -2.85 12.90 -26.22
CA MET A 1 -3.11 11.52 -26.72
C MET A 1 -2.38 10.58 -25.78
N VAL A 2 -2.99 9.48 -25.36
CA VAL A 2 -2.32 8.48 -24.50
C VAL A 2 -1.96 7.28 -25.37
N THR A 3 -0.69 6.89 -25.34
CA THR A 3 -0.18 5.68 -25.98
C THR A 3 -0.25 4.53 -24.97
N LYS A 4 -0.88 3.41 -25.35
CA LYS A 4 -0.95 2.19 -24.52
C LYS A 4 -0.02 1.11 -25.10
N ILE A 5 0.82 0.55 -24.25
CA ILE A 5 1.77 -0.52 -24.60
C ILE A 5 1.48 -1.73 -23.71
N ASN A 6 0.96 -2.81 -24.30
CA ASN A 6 0.67 -4.03 -23.55
C ASN A 6 1.96 -4.74 -23.15
N LEU A 7 1.99 -5.24 -21.92
CA LEU A 7 3.06 -6.09 -21.40
C LEU A 7 2.58 -7.53 -21.45
N ALA A 8 3.45 -8.43 -21.94
CA ALA A 8 3.19 -9.87 -21.94
C ALA A 8 4.29 -10.55 -21.12
N ARG A 9 3.89 -11.44 -20.22
CA ARG A 9 4.78 -12.10 -19.26
C ARG A 9 5.95 -12.81 -19.96
N GLU A 10 5.65 -13.49 -21.06
CA GLU A 10 6.60 -14.23 -21.90
C GLU A 10 7.67 -13.35 -22.57
N ASN A 11 7.47 -12.04 -22.62
CA ASN A 11 8.40 -11.10 -23.26
C ASN A 11 9.40 -10.47 -22.28
N PHE A 12 9.33 -10.81 -20.99
CA PHE A 12 10.26 -10.25 -20.00
C PHE A 12 11.66 -10.86 -20.15
N PRO A 13 12.70 -10.01 -20.30
CA PRO A 13 14.06 -10.48 -20.42
C PRO A 13 14.60 -10.95 -19.07
N ARG A 14 15.65 -11.78 -19.07
CA ARG A 14 16.33 -12.20 -17.83
C ARG A 14 17.19 -11.11 -17.21
N SER A 15 17.70 -10.20 -18.02
CA SER A 15 18.51 -9.06 -17.59
C SER A 15 17.75 -7.76 -17.78
N GLU A 16 18.03 -6.76 -16.94
CA GLU A 16 17.48 -5.42 -17.07
C GLU A 16 17.69 -4.86 -18.47
N THR A 17 16.58 -4.53 -19.15
CA THR A 17 16.56 -4.09 -20.54
C THR A 17 15.60 -2.91 -20.68
N VAL A 18 15.99 -1.92 -21.47
CA VAL A 18 15.11 -0.78 -21.82
C VAL A 18 13.99 -1.27 -22.71
N LEU A 19 12.74 -1.05 -22.29
CA LEU A 19 11.52 -1.35 -23.03
C LEU A 19 10.97 -0.11 -23.75
N LEU A 20 11.16 1.06 -23.14
CA LEU A 20 10.76 2.35 -23.67
C LEU A 20 11.73 3.43 -23.18
N GLU A 21 12.05 4.38 -24.05
CA GLU A 21 12.86 5.55 -23.71
C GLU A 21 12.29 6.78 -24.43
N SER A 22 12.32 7.92 -23.75
CA SER A 22 11.85 9.22 -24.21
C SER A 22 12.61 10.32 -23.46
N ASP A 23 12.45 11.58 -23.87
CA ASP A 23 13.12 12.72 -23.23
C ASP A 23 12.78 12.87 -21.74
N LYS A 24 11.58 12.44 -21.32
CA LYS A 24 11.07 12.61 -19.94
C LYS A 24 11.00 11.31 -19.14
N PHE A 25 10.91 10.17 -19.82
CA PHE A 25 10.63 8.88 -19.19
C PHE A 25 11.44 7.74 -19.76
N GLU A 26 11.81 6.81 -18.88
CA GLU A 26 12.41 5.54 -19.23
C GLU A 26 11.62 4.40 -18.58
N VAL A 27 11.51 3.29 -19.29
CA VAL A 27 10.95 2.03 -18.76
C VAL A 27 11.97 0.93 -18.97
N ARG A 28 12.30 0.22 -17.89
CA ARG A 28 13.12 -1.01 -17.94
C ARG A 28 12.32 -2.21 -17.44
N GLY A 29 12.58 -3.38 -18.01
CA GLY A 29 11.96 -4.64 -17.58
C GLY A 29 12.99 -5.75 -17.43
N TRP A 30 12.72 -6.69 -16.51
CA TRP A 30 13.51 -7.89 -16.28
C TRP A 30 12.72 -8.96 -15.53
N THR A 31 13.34 -10.14 -15.39
CA THR A 31 12.86 -11.26 -14.58
C THR A 31 13.89 -11.55 -13.50
N TYR A 32 13.48 -11.52 -12.24
CA TYR A 32 14.33 -11.92 -11.13
C TYR A 32 14.73 -13.39 -11.22
N PRO A 33 15.84 -13.81 -10.56
CA PRO A 33 16.20 -15.22 -10.46
C PRO A 33 15.11 -16.11 -9.85
N THR A 34 14.21 -15.51 -9.07
CA THR A 34 13.03 -16.15 -8.47
C THR A 34 11.89 -16.40 -9.48
N GLY A 35 12.03 -15.93 -10.72
CA GLY A 35 11.01 -16.07 -11.77
C GLY A 35 9.95 -14.96 -11.77
N ILE A 36 10.09 -13.94 -10.92
CA ILE A 36 9.17 -12.81 -10.85
C ILE A 36 9.58 -11.73 -11.86
N GLU A 37 8.65 -11.34 -12.73
CA GLU A 37 8.82 -10.24 -13.67
C GLU A 37 8.68 -8.89 -12.97
N SER A 38 9.50 -7.92 -13.36
CA SER A 38 9.51 -6.57 -12.80
C SER A 38 9.67 -5.51 -13.88
N VAL A 39 8.98 -4.39 -13.71
CA VAL A 39 9.06 -3.20 -14.56
C VAL A 39 9.39 -1.99 -13.71
N LYS A 40 10.36 -1.21 -14.15
CA LYS A 40 10.75 0.05 -13.53
C LYS A 40 10.39 1.21 -14.45
N LEU A 41 9.55 2.11 -13.94
CA LEU A 41 9.18 3.37 -14.58
C LEU A 41 10.01 4.47 -13.94
N SER A 42 10.64 5.30 -14.75
CA SER A 42 11.47 6.41 -14.27
C SER A 42 11.05 7.72 -14.94
N SER A 43 10.84 8.75 -14.12
CA SER A 43 10.92 10.16 -14.50
C SER A 43 12.28 10.73 -14.08
N ASP A 44 12.46 12.04 -14.20
CA ASP A 44 13.66 12.77 -13.78
C ASP A 44 13.90 12.73 -12.26
N ARG A 45 12.83 12.64 -11.46
CA ARG A 45 12.92 12.68 -9.98
C ARG A 45 12.38 11.44 -9.28
N VAL A 46 11.50 10.67 -9.93
CA VAL A 46 10.83 9.51 -9.31
C VAL A 46 11.12 8.26 -10.12
N THR A 47 11.39 7.15 -9.44
CA THR A 47 11.44 5.83 -10.04
C THR A 47 10.57 4.88 -9.24
N VAL A 48 9.69 4.14 -9.92
CA VAL A 48 8.82 3.13 -9.31
C VAL A 48 9.08 1.79 -9.99
N GLU A 49 9.45 0.80 -9.19
CA GLU A 49 9.52 -0.59 -9.58
C GLU A 49 8.22 -1.31 -9.21
N VAL A 50 7.59 -1.96 -10.18
CA VAL A 50 6.31 -2.66 -10.04
C VAL A 50 6.45 -4.11 -10.50
N LEU A 51 5.78 -5.03 -9.80
CA LEU A 51 5.62 -6.43 -10.19
C LEU A 51 4.32 -6.55 -11.03
N PRO A 52 4.37 -6.37 -12.37
CA PRO A 52 3.18 -6.13 -13.19
C PRO A 52 2.14 -7.24 -13.12
N PHE A 53 2.58 -8.47 -12.86
CA PHE A 53 1.73 -9.66 -12.89
C PHE A 53 1.46 -10.28 -11.50
N MET A 54 1.84 -9.60 -10.41
CA MET A 54 1.70 -10.08 -9.04
C MET A 54 1.19 -8.96 -8.13
N GLY A 55 -0.15 -8.87 -8.01
CA GLY A 55 -0.85 -7.86 -7.23
C GLY A 55 -0.60 -6.40 -7.64
N GLN A 56 0.17 -6.18 -8.72
CA GLN A 56 0.83 -4.90 -9.03
C GLN A 56 1.56 -4.30 -7.83
N ILE A 57 2.26 -5.14 -7.05
CA ILE A 57 3.08 -4.71 -5.92
C ILE A 57 4.10 -3.67 -6.38
N LEU A 58 4.21 -2.55 -5.67
CA LEU A 58 5.28 -1.57 -5.84
C LEU A 58 6.48 -2.05 -5.03
N TRP A 59 7.38 -2.78 -5.68
CA TRP A 59 8.52 -3.41 -5.02
C TRP A 59 9.48 -2.37 -4.43
N ASN A 60 9.84 -1.34 -5.18
CA ASN A 60 10.70 -0.25 -4.71
C ASN A 60 10.22 1.08 -5.30
N VAL A 61 10.44 2.15 -4.54
CA VAL A 61 10.21 3.52 -5.00
C VAL A 61 11.41 4.36 -4.59
N GLU A 62 11.94 5.15 -5.52
CA GLU A 62 13.00 6.11 -5.27
C GLU A 62 12.54 7.51 -5.64
N VAL A 63 12.85 8.49 -4.79
CA VAL A 63 12.63 9.92 -5.06
C VAL A 63 13.93 10.67 -4.83
N ASP A 64 14.38 11.44 -5.82
CA ASP A 64 15.68 12.12 -5.84
C ASP A 64 16.85 11.16 -5.49
N GLY A 65 16.78 9.91 -5.97
CA GLY A 65 17.80 8.88 -5.76
C GLY A 65 17.82 8.24 -4.36
N LYS A 66 16.81 8.48 -3.53
CA LYS A 66 16.63 7.82 -2.22
C LYS A 66 15.47 6.83 -2.26
N SER A 67 15.73 5.58 -1.87
CA SER A 67 14.67 4.58 -1.72
C SER A 67 13.78 4.92 -0.52
N LEU A 68 12.47 4.86 -0.75
CA LEU A 68 11.43 5.00 0.27
C LEU A 68 11.02 3.66 0.87
N ARG A 69 11.54 2.55 0.35
CA ARG A 69 11.15 1.20 0.74
C ARG A 69 11.74 0.83 2.10
N MET A 70 10.95 0.18 2.95
CA MET A 70 11.41 -0.41 4.20
C MET A 70 12.71 -1.23 4.05
N GLU A 71 13.55 -1.20 5.08
CA GLU A 71 14.59 -2.23 5.24
C GLU A 71 13.92 -3.56 5.58
N ASN A 72 14.38 -4.63 4.93
CA ASN A 72 13.84 -5.99 5.08
C ASN A 72 14.87 -7.04 4.65
N MET A 73 14.56 -8.31 4.92
CA MET A 73 15.43 -9.46 4.63
C MET A 73 15.31 -10.01 3.20
N PHE A 74 14.32 -9.59 2.40
CA PHE A 74 14.10 -10.14 1.07
C PHE A 74 15.05 -9.51 0.04
N THR A 75 15.95 -10.33 -0.50
CA THR A 75 16.84 -9.89 -1.61
C THR A 75 16.05 -9.66 -2.90
N TYR A 76 15.09 -10.54 -3.19
CA TYR A 76 14.23 -10.52 -4.37
C TYR A 76 12.79 -10.79 -3.97
N PRO A 77 11.80 -10.31 -4.74
CA PRO A 77 10.42 -10.74 -4.56
C PRO A 77 10.33 -12.26 -4.78
N GLN A 78 9.52 -12.92 -3.95
CA GLN A 78 9.32 -14.36 -3.98
C GLN A 78 8.01 -14.71 -4.67
N PRO A 79 7.91 -15.86 -5.37
CA PRO A 79 6.63 -16.39 -5.79
C PRO A 79 5.75 -16.65 -4.57
N ALA A 80 4.64 -15.94 -4.47
CA ALA A 80 3.76 -16.00 -3.31
C ALA A 80 2.29 -15.88 -3.72
N THR A 81 1.43 -16.44 -2.88
CA THR A 81 -0.03 -16.20 -2.92
C THR A 81 -0.49 -15.30 -1.79
N GLU A 82 0.34 -15.14 -0.75
CA GLU A 82 0.10 -14.30 0.42
C GLU A 82 1.26 -13.32 0.60
N ILE A 83 0.95 -12.09 1.01
CA ILE A 83 1.97 -11.03 1.05
C ILE A 83 3.08 -11.31 2.06
N THR A 84 2.79 -12.09 3.11
CA THR A 84 3.75 -12.49 4.15
C THR A 84 4.96 -13.22 3.59
N ASP A 85 4.81 -13.95 2.49
CA ASP A 85 5.88 -14.73 1.89
C ASP A 85 6.81 -13.88 1.00
N THR A 86 6.48 -12.61 0.78
CA THR A 86 7.28 -11.66 -0.02
C THR A 86 7.22 -10.22 0.53
N TYR A 87 7.10 -10.07 1.86
CA TYR A 87 6.88 -8.79 2.55
C TYR A 87 8.16 -7.93 2.60
N GLY A 88 8.56 -7.39 1.44
CA GLY A 88 9.75 -6.54 1.30
C GLY A 88 9.53 -5.33 0.39
N CYS A 89 8.30 -5.07 -0.02
CA CYS A 89 7.93 -4.05 -0.99
C CYS A 89 7.68 -2.68 -0.36
N PHE A 90 7.77 -1.62 -1.17
CA PHE A 90 7.36 -0.27 -0.75
C PHE A 90 5.85 -0.19 -0.55
N ALA A 91 5.04 -0.70 -1.47
CA ALA A 91 3.60 -0.69 -1.29
C ALA A 91 2.90 -1.88 -1.94
N PHE A 92 1.74 -2.24 -1.39
CA PHE A 92 0.86 -3.27 -1.91
C PHE A 92 -0.61 -2.94 -1.60
N HIS A 93 -1.52 -3.57 -2.33
CA HIS A 93 -2.95 -3.39 -2.18
C HIS A 93 -3.52 -4.48 -1.25
N SER A 94 -3.73 -4.15 0.04
CA SER A 94 -4.41 -5.03 0.99
C SER A 94 -5.92 -4.96 0.75
N GLY A 95 -6.57 -6.10 0.55
CA GLY A 95 -7.95 -6.15 0.05
C GLY A 95 -8.20 -7.38 -0.83
N LEU A 96 -9.26 -7.41 -1.64
CA LEU A 96 -10.33 -6.42 -1.77
C LEU A 96 -11.63 -6.89 -1.12
N LEU A 97 -11.83 -8.20 -0.95
CA LEU A 97 -12.97 -8.76 -0.21
C LEU A 97 -12.78 -8.66 1.30
N SER A 98 -11.53 -8.66 1.74
CA SER A 98 -11.13 -8.56 3.14
C SER A 98 -9.73 -7.96 3.26
N ALA A 99 -9.41 -7.32 4.38
CA ALA A 99 -8.11 -6.67 4.58
C ALA A 99 -7.65 -6.74 6.04
N GLY A 100 -6.37 -6.42 6.26
CA GLY A 100 -5.76 -6.41 7.59
C GLY A 100 -5.53 -7.80 8.19
N CYS A 101 -5.35 -7.85 9.51
CA CYS A 101 -5.13 -9.06 10.29
C CYS A 101 -6.46 -9.78 10.56
N PRO A 102 -6.63 -11.05 10.12
CA PRO A 102 -7.83 -11.81 10.44
C PRO A 102 -7.97 -11.98 11.96
N GLY A 103 -9.18 -11.76 12.47
CA GLY A 103 -9.53 -12.14 13.84
C GLY A 103 -9.94 -13.62 13.94
N PRO A 104 -10.29 -14.11 15.15
CA PRO A 104 -10.68 -15.51 15.35
C PRO A 104 -11.92 -15.97 14.55
N GLU A 105 -12.74 -15.02 14.09
CA GLU A 105 -13.94 -15.28 13.28
C GLU A 105 -13.68 -15.17 11.76
N ASP A 106 -12.50 -14.70 11.36
CA ASP A 106 -12.13 -14.51 9.97
C ASP A 106 -11.39 -15.73 9.41
N THR A 107 -11.58 -16.01 8.13
CA THR A 107 -10.92 -17.12 7.41
C THR A 107 -10.11 -16.65 6.20
N HIS A 108 -9.89 -15.34 6.09
CA HIS A 108 -9.10 -14.76 5.01
C HIS A 108 -7.61 -14.71 5.39
N PRO A 109 -6.69 -14.74 4.40
CA PRO A 109 -5.27 -14.56 4.67
C PRO A 109 -4.98 -13.16 5.21
N LEU A 110 -3.81 -12.99 5.83
CA LEU A 110 -3.33 -11.67 6.27
C LEU A 110 -3.27 -10.72 5.06
N HIS A 111 -3.89 -9.54 5.20
CA HIS A 111 -4.06 -8.54 4.14
C HIS A 111 -4.94 -8.94 2.94
N GLY A 112 -5.71 -10.01 3.07
CA GLY A 112 -6.67 -10.41 2.06
C GLY A 112 -6.05 -11.05 0.82
N GLU A 113 -6.92 -11.42 -0.11
CA GLU A 113 -6.60 -12.25 -1.27
C GLU A 113 -5.93 -11.51 -2.43
N PHE A 114 -6.01 -10.18 -2.47
CA PHE A 114 -5.60 -9.41 -3.65
C PHE A 114 -4.10 -9.08 -3.69
N SER A 115 -3.44 -9.01 -2.53
CA SER A 115 -2.07 -8.50 -2.40
C SER A 115 -1.06 -9.17 -3.34
N CYS A 116 -1.24 -10.46 -3.65
CA CYS A 116 -0.39 -11.22 -4.58
C CYS A 116 -1.18 -11.81 -5.76
N ALA A 117 -2.31 -11.19 -6.14
CA ALA A 117 -3.20 -11.69 -7.19
C ALA A 117 -2.45 -11.91 -8.53
N PRO A 118 -2.68 -13.01 -9.25
CA PRO A 118 -1.99 -13.31 -10.50
C PRO A 118 -2.63 -12.55 -11.66
N PHE A 119 -2.10 -11.37 -11.99
CA PHE A 119 -2.60 -10.56 -13.10
C PHE A 119 -2.30 -11.23 -14.44
N GLY A 120 -3.31 -11.31 -15.31
CA GLY A 120 -3.18 -11.78 -16.69
C GLY A 120 -2.95 -10.66 -17.70
N GLU A 121 -3.25 -9.41 -17.33
CA GLU A 121 -3.13 -8.24 -18.20
C GLU A 121 -2.39 -7.11 -17.46
N ALA A 122 -1.34 -6.59 -18.08
CA ALA A 122 -0.64 -5.39 -17.64
C ALA A 122 -0.26 -4.53 -18.86
N TRP A 123 -0.18 -3.22 -18.69
CA TRP A 123 0.21 -2.30 -19.75
C TRP A 123 0.79 -1.01 -19.19
N ILE A 124 1.51 -0.30 -20.05
CA ILE A 124 2.05 1.03 -19.79
C ILE A 124 1.22 2.05 -20.57
N GLU A 125 0.94 3.17 -19.92
CA GLU A 125 0.28 4.34 -20.52
C GLU A 125 1.27 5.50 -20.53
N VAL A 126 1.48 6.09 -21.71
CA VAL A 126 2.41 7.20 -21.90
C VAL A 126 1.66 8.39 -22.46
N SER A 127 1.82 9.54 -21.82
CA SER A 127 1.33 10.83 -22.30
C SER A 127 2.49 11.83 -22.39
N GLU A 128 2.19 13.11 -22.67
CA GLU A 128 3.21 14.16 -22.78
C GLU A 128 3.97 14.41 -21.47
N ASP A 129 3.26 14.36 -20.34
CA ASP A 129 3.79 14.74 -19.02
C ASP A 129 3.66 13.64 -17.97
N THR A 130 3.12 12.48 -18.34
CA THR A 130 2.94 11.36 -17.41
C THR A 130 3.27 10.02 -18.06
N ILE A 131 3.73 9.10 -17.21
CA ILE A 131 3.84 7.68 -17.53
C ILE A 131 3.19 6.88 -16.40
N ALA A 132 2.44 5.84 -16.75
CA ALA A 132 1.78 4.99 -15.78
C ALA A 132 1.91 3.52 -16.15
N ILE A 133 1.82 2.67 -15.14
CA ILE A 133 1.59 1.23 -15.31
C ILE A 133 0.24 0.88 -14.70
N SER A 134 -0.51 0.05 -15.42
CA SER A 134 -1.80 -0.46 -14.99
C SER A 134 -1.94 -1.91 -15.40
N GLY A 135 -3.01 -2.54 -14.95
CA GLY A 135 -3.37 -3.89 -15.30
C GLY A 135 -4.83 -4.15 -14.98
N ARG A 136 -5.28 -5.34 -15.35
CA ARG A 136 -6.63 -5.81 -15.04
C ARG A 136 -6.56 -7.18 -14.40
N TYR A 137 -7.25 -7.32 -13.28
CA TYR A 137 -7.48 -8.58 -12.62
C TYR A 137 -8.97 -8.82 -12.43
N GLU A 138 -9.46 -9.96 -12.93
CA GLU A 138 -10.83 -10.41 -12.71
C GLU A 138 -10.81 -11.56 -11.70
N TYR A 139 -11.36 -11.31 -10.51
CA TYR A 139 -11.57 -12.33 -9.50
C TYR A 139 -12.92 -12.99 -9.74
N THR A 140 -12.94 -14.31 -9.94
CA THR A 140 -14.18 -15.07 -10.15
C THR A 140 -14.20 -16.33 -9.28
N LYS A 141 -15.23 -16.47 -8.45
CA LYS A 141 -15.55 -17.72 -7.76
C LYS A 141 -16.91 -18.24 -8.24
N GLY A 142 -16.96 -19.52 -8.64
CA GLY A 142 -18.21 -20.12 -9.14
C GLY A 142 -19.37 -20.10 -8.15
N PHE A 143 -19.07 -20.05 -6.85
CA PHE A 143 -20.02 -19.85 -5.75
C PHE A 143 -19.48 -18.80 -4.78
N GLY A 144 -19.34 -17.56 -5.24
CA GLY A 144 -18.84 -16.46 -4.41
C GLY A 144 -18.80 -15.14 -5.19
N ASP A 145 -17.90 -14.26 -4.77
CA ASP A 145 -17.75 -12.93 -5.35
C ASP A 145 -17.17 -12.95 -6.78
N HIS A 146 -17.51 -11.90 -7.52
CA HIS A 146 -17.06 -11.66 -8.88
C HIS A 146 -16.78 -10.17 -9.05
N TYR A 147 -15.50 -9.80 -9.22
CA TYR A 147 -15.10 -8.41 -9.37
C TYR A 147 -13.95 -8.21 -10.34
N GLU A 148 -13.84 -6.98 -10.81
CA GLU A 148 -12.69 -6.48 -11.56
C GLU A 148 -11.94 -5.45 -10.72
N ALA A 149 -10.61 -5.54 -10.72
CA ALA A 149 -9.74 -4.54 -10.13
C ALA A 149 -8.76 -4.00 -11.18
N LYS A 150 -8.58 -2.68 -11.19
CA LYS A 150 -7.62 -1.96 -12.04
C LYS A 150 -6.80 -0.97 -11.20
N PRO A 151 -5.66 -1.42 -10.64
CA PRO A 151 -4.68 -0.51 -10.08
C PRO A 151 -3.99 0.32 -11.17
N VAL A 152 -3.53 1.51 -10.81
CA VAL A 152 -2.66 2.35 -11.64
C VAL A 152 -1.62 3.02 -10.75
N VAL A 153 -0.35 3.02 -11.20
CA VAL A 153 0.68 3.88 -10.62
C VAL A 153 1.18 4.85 -11.67
N ARG A 154 1.23 6.14 -11.35
CA ARG A 154 1.53 7.21 -12.32
C ARG A 154 2.62 8.15 -11.82
N LEU A 155 3.64 8.33 -12.64
CA LEU A 155 4.71 9.31 -12.46
C LEU A 155 4.44 10.53 -13.35
N HIS A 156 4.94 11.68 -12.89
CA HIS A 156 4.85 12.95 -13.59
C HIS A 156 6.25 13.47 -13.89
N ALA A 157 6.43 14.12 -15.03
CA ALA A 157 7.69 14.77 -15.36
C ALA A 157 7.91 16.01 -14.48
N GLY A 158 9.11 16.16 -13.91
CA GLY A 158 9.49 17.31 -13.07
C GLY A 158 9.09 17.20 -11.60
N GLU A 159 8.24 16.24 -11.25
CA GLU A 159 7.64 16.14 -9.92
C GLU A 159 8.33 15.09 -9.05
N SER A 160 8.43 15.35 -7.74
CA SER A 160 8.94 14.41 -6.73
C SER A 160 7.84 13.57 -6.07
N PHE A 161 6.69 13.45 -6.72
CA PHE A 161 5.57 12.64 -6.27
C PHE A 161 5.01 11.78 -7.39
N PHE A 162 4.22 10.79 -6.99
CA PHE A 162 3.51 9.89 -7.88
C PHE A 162 2.13 9.58 -7.28
N ASP A 163 1.24 9.08 -8.11
CA ASP A 163 -0.11 8.72 -7.72
C ASP A 163 -0.27 7.19 -7.74
N ILE A 164 -1.03 6.67 -6.77
CA ILE A 164 -1.47 5.28 -6.68
C ILE A 164 -3.00 5.28 -6.70
N ASP A 165 -3.58 4.71 -7.75
CA ASP A 165 -5.01 4.60 -7.95
C ASP A 165 -5.47 3.14 -7.85
N MET A 166 -6.72 2.95 -7.44
CA MET A 166 -7.41 1.66 -7.48
C MET A 166 -8.86 1.86 -7.91
N GLU A 167 -9.26 1.21 -9.00
CA GLU A 167 -10.66 1.05 -9.41
C GLU A 167 -11.12 -0.38 -9.11
N VAL A 168 -12.26 -0.54 -8.42
CA VAL A 168 -12.87 -1.85 -8.14
C VAL A 168 -14.32 -1.83 -8.59
N THR A 169 -14.71 -2.81 -9.41
CA THR A 169 -16.08 -2.96 -9.91
C THR A 169 -16.65 -4.31 -9.50
N ASN A 170 -17.79 -4.33 -8.80
CA ASN A 170 -18.53 -5.57 -8.56
C ASN A 170 -19.21 -6.03 -9.86
N LEU A 171 -18.74 -7.14 -10.42
CA LEU A 171 -19.25 -7.72 -11.67
C LEU A 171 -20.46 -8.64 -11.46
N SER A 172 -20.84 -8.91 -10.22
CA SER A 172 -22.10 -9.61 -9.91
C SER A 172 -23.29 -8.86 -10.52
N LYS A 173 -24.23 -9.63 -11.06
CA LYS A 173 -25.48 -9.08 -11.63
C LYS A 173 -26.55 -8.78 -10.59
N TYR A 174 -26.37 -9.25 -9.35
CA TYR A 174 -27.42 -9.15 -8.33
C TYR A 174 -26.94 -9.09 -6.88
N GLN A 175 -25.81 -9.72 -6.53
CA GLN A 175 -25.32 -9.76 -5.16
C GLN A 175 -24.47 -8.53 -4.83
N PRO A 176 -24.65 -7.91 -3.66
CA PRO A 176 -23.63 -7.02 -3.12
C PRO A 176 -22.35 -7.80 -2.82
N MET A 177 -21.22 -7.10 -2.83
CA MET A 177 -19.89 -7.64 -2.56
C MET A 177 -19.25 -6.85 -1.41
N PRO A 178 -18.65 -7.52 -0.40
CA PRO A 178 -17.86 -6.82 0.60
C PRO A 178 -16.64 -6.16 -0.04
N LEU A 179 -16.31 -4.95 0.40
CA LEU A 179 -15.12 -4.23 -0.03
C LEU A 179 -14.37 -3.69 1.19
N GLN A 180 -13.14 -4.17 1.35
CA GLN A 180 -12.13 -3.57 2.22
C GLN A 180 -10.88 -3.28 1.40
N TYR A 181 -10.37 -2.06 1.49
CA TYR A 181 -9.16 -1.68 0.79
C TYR A 181 -8.25 -0.84 1.69
N MET A 182 -6.96 -1.18 1.68
CA MET A 182 -5.90 -0.37 2.25
C MET A 182 -4.77 -0.22 1.23
N CYS A 183 -4.35 1.01 0.97
CA CYS A 183 -3.15 1.29 0.17
C CYS A 183 -1.93 1.20 1.09
N HIS A 184 -1.44 -0.02 1.31
CA HIS A 184 -0.45 -0.31 2.35
C HIS A 184 0.94 0.14 1.90
N MET A 185 1.46 1.22 2.49
CA MET A 185 2.77 1.79 2.15
C MET A 185 3.77 1.59 3.30
N ASN A 186 4.81 0.81 3.05
CA ASN A 186 5.89 0.46 3.97
C ASN A 186 7.07 1.43 3.80
N TYR A 187 6.85 2.69 4.21
CA TYR A 187 7.89 3.72 4.17
C TYR A 187 9.10 3.35 5.03
N LEU A 188 10.30 3.65 4.54
CA LEU A 188 11.54 3.51 5.29
C LEU A 188 11.49 4.34 6.56
N TYR A 189 11.91 3.74 7.67
CA TYR A 189 12.12 4.46 8.92
C TYR A 189 13.34 5.39 8.79
N GLU A 190 13.16 6.69 9.07
CA GLU A 190 14.25 7.68 9.08
C GLU A 190 14.45 8.26 10.48
N ASP A 191 15.62 8.03 11.08
CA ASP A 191 15.96 8.57 12.41
C ASP A 191 15.90 10.10 12.42
N GLY A 192 15.25 10.66 13.44
CA GLY A 192 14.98 12.09 13.58
C GLY A 192 13.83 12.64 12.73
N ALA A 193 13.14 11.81 11.92
CA ALA A 193 12.03 12.28 11.12
C ALA A 193 10.83 12.68 12.01
N LYS A 194 10.25 13.85 11.72
CA LYS A 194 9.12 14.41 12.47
C LYS A 194 7.80 14.16 11.77
N PHE A 195 6.76 13.88 12.56
CA PHE A 195 5.41 13.77 12.05
C PHE A 195 4.73 15.14 11.94
N GLY A 196 3.80 15.27 10.99
CA GLY A 196 3.02 16.49 10.81
C GLY A 196 1.89 16.33 9.81
N GLY A 197 1.35 17.47 9.36
CA GLY A 197 0.25 17.56 8.41
C GLY A 197 -1.06 18.03 9.04
N SER A 198 -2.16 17.62 8.42
CA SER A 198 -3.54 18.03 8.70
C SER A 198 -4.17 17.36 9.93
N LEU A 199 -3.70 16.17 10.31
CA LEU A 199 -4.29 15.42 11.44
C LEU A 199 -3.71 15.88 12.77
N PRO A 200 -4.54 16.27 13.75
CA PRO A 200 -4.07 16.59 15.09
C PRO A 200 -3.60 15.32 15.83
N ASP A 201 -2.74 15.46 16.83
CA ASP A 201 -2.28 14.32 17.65
C ASP A 201 -3.45 13.54 18.27
N SER A 202 -4.54 14.23 18.63
CA SER A 202 -5.76 13.64 19.18
C SER A 202 -6.54 12.77 18.20
N ALA A 203 -6.19 12.79 16.91
CA ALA A 203 -6.77 11.87 15.93
C ALA A 203 -6.24 10.44 16.10
N PHE A 204 -5.07 10.26 16.73
CA PHE A 204 -4.40 8.96 16.82
C PHE A 204 -4.67 8.28 18.16
N THR A 205 -5.16 7.04 18.11
CA THR A 205 -5.31 6.15 19.27
C THR A 205 -4.44 4.91 19.07
N VAL A 206 -3.68 4.53 20.10
CA VAL A 206 -2.83 3.34 20.06
C VAL A 206 -3.67 2.07 20.12
N ARG A 207 -3.34 1.07 19.30
CA ARG A 207 -3.95 -0.25 19.34
C ARG A 207 -3.55 -0.95 20.64
N SER A 208 -4.52 -1.15 21.53
CA SER A 208 -4.32 -1.88 22.79
C SER A 208 -4.43 -3.40 22.64
N SER A 209 -5.04 -3.88 21.56
CA SER A 209 -5.09 -5.31 21.23
C SER A 209 -3.73 -5.79 20.71
N ILE A 210 -3.32 -6.98 21.14
CA ILE A 210 -2.09 -7.64 20.70
C ILE A 210 -2.50 -8.76 19.71
N PRO A 211 -2.22 -8.63 18.40
CA PRO A 211 -2.51 -9.67 17.42
C PRO A 211 -1.70 -10.96 17.67
N ASP A 212 -2.19 -12.09 17.15
CA ASP A 212 -1.57 -13.40 17.36
C ASP A 212 -0.12 -13.50 16.81
N HIS A 213 0.21 -12.75 15.75
CA HIS A 213 1.55 -12.71 15.17
C HIS A 213 2.54 -11.84 15.96
N VAL A 214 2.07 -11.11 16.98
CA VAL A 214 2.89 -10.22 17.80
C VAL A 214 3.35 -10.95 19.06
N HIS A 215 4.67 -11.02 19.27
CA HIS A 215 5.27 -11.66 20.43
C HIS A 215 5.91 -10.60 21.36
N PRO A 216 5.14 -10.05 22.32
CA PRO A 216 5.57 -8.91 23.13
C PRO A 216 6.64 -9.28 24.18
N THR A 217 7.62 -8.40 24.36
CA THR A 217 8.56 -8.40 25.49
C THR A 217 8.02 -7.55 26.66
N ASP A 218 8.58 -7.68 27.86
CA ASP A 218 8.16 -6.86 29.02
C ASP A 218 8.43 -5.37 28.77
N GLU A 219 9.59 -5.03 28.20
CA GLU A 219 9.95 -3.65 27.81
C GLU A 219 8.96 -3.07 26.80
N TRP A 220 8.53 -3.88 25.81
CA TRP A 220 7.54 -3.46 24.83
C TRP A 220 6.16 -3.22 25.47
N ARG A 221 5.77 -4.01 26.47
CA ARG A 221 4.48 -3.84 27.18
C ARG A 221 4.46 -2.54 27.99
N GLU A 222 5.52 -2.23 28.72
CA GLU A 222 5.62 -0.98 29.49
C GLU A 222 5.55 0.25 28.57
N MET A 223 6.22 0.17 27.43
CA MET A 223 6.16 1.21 26.40
C MET A 223 4.76 1.35 25.79
N LEU A 224 4.08 0.23 25.47
CA LEU A 224 2.71 0.24 24.97
C LEU A 224 1.76 0.93 25.97
N ASP A 225 1.85 0.58 27.26
CA ASP A 225 1.00 1.17 28.32
C ASP A 225 1.20 2.69 28.42
N GLY A 226 2.45 3.15 28.30
CA GLY A 226 2.78 4.58 28.22
C GLY A 226 2.13 5.26 27.01
N LEU A 227 2.22 4.63 25.83
CA LEU A 227 1.67 5.15 24.58
C LEU A 227 0.13 5.12 24.57
N ILE A 228 -0.52 4.16 25.22
CA ILE A 228 -1.98 4.15 25.39
C ILE A 228 -2.44 5.40 26.18
N THR A 229 -1.64 5.84 27.16
CA THR A 229 -1.94 7.03 27.96
C THR A 229 -1.59 8.33 27.24
N ASN A 230 -0.50 8.34 26.46
CA ASN A 230 -0.06 9.46 25.66
C ASN A 230 0.38 8.98 24.27
N PRO A 231 -0.53 8.96 23.26
CA PRO A 231 -0.26 8.37 21.95
C PRO A 231 0.69 9.22 21.09
N LYS A 232 1.09 10.40 21.57
CA LYS A 232 1.89 11.35 20.80
C LYS A 232 3.30 10.81 20.56
N VAL A 233 3.69 10.83 19.29
CA VAL A 233 5.07 10.60 18.85
C VAL A 233 5.49 11.84 18.07
N GLU A 234 6.46 12.60 18.58
CA GLU A 234 6.94 13.83 17.93
C GLU A 234 7.92 13.54 16.79
N GLU A 235 8.83 12.59 17.02
CA GLU A 235 9.87 12.22 16.08
C GLU A 235 10.24 10.75 16.21
N LEU A 236 10.78 10.21 15.13
CA LEU A 236 11.42 8.91 15.12
C LEU A 236 12.79 9.01 15.83
N SER A 237 13.04 8.15 16.81
CA SER A 237 14.27 8.10 17.59
C SER A 237 14.53 6.70 18.14
N LYS A 238 15.61 6.49 18.91
CA LYS A 238 15.81 5.24 19.66
C LYS A 238 14.61 4.83 20.53
N ALA A 239 13.84 5.80 21.04
CA ALA A 239 12.64 5.52 21.84
C ALA A 239 11.47 4.98 21.00
N THR A 240 11.55 5.09 19.67
CA THR A 240 10.57 4.57 18.72
C THR A 240 11.12 3.39 17.92
N HIS A 241 12.18 2.74 18.41
CA HIS A 241 12.66 1.45 17.92
C HIS A 241 11.72 0.33 18.38
N TYR A 242 10.52 0.29 17.81
CA TYR A 242 9.47 -0.63 18.23
C TYR A 242 9.72 -2.03 17.69
N ASP A 243 9.95 -2.97 18.60
CA ASP A 243 10.09 -4.40 18.30
C ASP A 243 9.19 -5.19 19.28
N PRO A 244 8.18 -5.94 18.80
CA PRO A 244 7.86 -6.24 17.40
C PRO A 244 7.20 -5.11 16.59
N GLU A 245 6.17 -4.42 17.06
CA GLU A 245 5.53 -3.30 16.31
C GLU A 245 4.69 -2.44 17.24
N ILE A 246 4.40 -1.18 16.88
CA ILE A 246 3.29 -0.41 17.49
C ILE A 246 2.40 0.15 16.38
N VAL A 247 1.08 0.13 16.63
CA VAL A 247 0.05 0.57 15.69
C VAL A 247 -0.80 1.67 16.32
N TRP A 248 -1.08 2.72 15.54
CA TRP A 248 -2.08 3.73 15.86
C TRP A 248 -3.18 3.73 14.80
N PHE A 249 -4.40 4.04 15.23
CA PHE A 249 -5.55 4.25 14.38
C PHE A 249 -5.98 5.72 14.41
N ALA A 250 -6.32 6.24 13.24
CA ALA A 250 -7.06 7.48 13.08
C ALA A 250 -8.38 7.15 12.38
N ASP A 251 -9.50 7.36 13.06
CA ASP A 251 -10.82 6.99 12.56
C ASP A 251 -11.64 8.22 12.15
N ASN A 252 -12.66 7.96 11.31
CA ASN A 252 -13.61 8.97 10.87
C ASN A 252 -12.89 10.19 10.29
N LEU A 253 -11.92 9.93 9.41
CA LEU A 253 -11.07 10.95 8.79
C LEU A 253 -11.83 12.15 8.17
N PRO A 254 -13.04 11.98 7.60
CA PRO A 254 -13.84 13.10 7.10
C PRO A 254 -14.13 14.21 8.12
N GLN A 255 -14.06 13.94 9.43
CA GLN A 255 -14.25 14.96 10.45
C GLN A 255 -13.09 15.99 10.49
N TYR A 256 -11.93 15.67 9.92
CA TYR A 256 -10.73 16.51 9.94
C TYR A 256 -10.53 17.31 8.66
N GLY A 257 -11.36 17.10 7.63
CA GLY A 257 -11.28 17.81 6.35
C GLY A 257 -11.69 16.93 5.16
N GLU A 258 -11.84 17.55 3.99
CA GLU A 258 -12.14 16.83 2.73
C GLU A 258 -10.92 16.06 2.19
N GLU A 259 -9.73 16.56 2.48
CA GLU A 259 -8.44 15.98 2.12
C GLU A 259 -7.62 15.74 3.38
N VAL A 260 -6.97 14.58 3.46
CA VAL A 260 -5.97 14.28 4.47
C VAL A 260 -4.61 14.43 3.83
N SER A 261 -3.77 15.30 4.41
CA SER A 261 -2.34 15.43 4.09
C SER A 261 -1.55 15.17 5.36
N VAL A 262 -0.64 14.21 5.35
CA VAL A 262 0.24 13.90 6.50
C VAL A 262 1.68 13.81 6.05
N THR A 263 2.61 14.13 6.95
CA THR A 263 4.04 14.18 6.63
C THR A 263 4.89 13.39 7.61
N MET A 264 5.99 12.85 7.10
CA MET A 264 7.10 12.30 7.89
C MET A 264 8.41 12.84 7.30
N GLY A 265 9.11 13.71 8.03
CA GLY A 265 10.30 14.38 7.51
C GLY A 265 9.96 15.16 6.23
N ASP A 266 10.63 14.83 5.12
CA ASP A 266 10.38 15.47 3.82
C ASP A 266 9.27 14.78 3.00
N TYR A 267 8.74 13.64 3.45
CA TYR A 267 7.74 12.87 2.70
C TYR A 267 6.32 13.21 3.13
N PHE A 268 5.38 12.93 2.23
CA PHE A 268 3.96 13.18 2.45
C PHE A 268 3.06 12.10 1.85
N ILE A 269 1.86 11.96 2.39
CA ILE A 269 0.76 11.16 1.86
C ILE A 269 -0.50 12.04 1.84
N GLU A 270 -1.16 12.08 0.69
CA GLU A 270 -2.36 12.88 0.43
C GLU A 270 -3.47 12.02 -0.18
N PHE A 271 -4.70 12.16 0.33
CA PHE A 271 -5.87 11.47 -0.23
C PHE A 271 -7.19 12.12 0.22
N PRO A 272 -8.28 11.95 -0.56
CA PRO A 272 -9.62 12.37 -0.16
C PRO A 272 -10.15 11.54 1.01
N SER A 273 -10.53 12.18 2.12
CA SER A 273 -10.98 11.52 3.34
C SER A 273 -12.28 10.73 3.17
N LYS A 274 -13.13 11.14 2.21
CA LYS A 274 -14.39 10.45 1.89
C LYS A 274 -14.19 9.03 1.33
N ASP A 275 -13.05 8.77 0.69
CA ASP A 275 -12.75 7.49 0.04
C ASP A 275 -11.99 6.56 1.00
N PHE A 276 -11.32 7.14 2.01
CA PHE A 276 -10.61 6.43 3.08
C PHE A 276 -11.02 6.95 4.45
N ASN A 277 -11.95 6.24 5.09
CA ASN A 277 -12.53 6.67 6.36
C ASN A 277 -11.58 6.49 7.56
N VAL A 278 -10.50 5.71 7.40
CA VAL A 278 -9.51 5.47 8.45
C VAL A 278 -8.08 5.62 7.94
N GLY A 279 -7.16 5.86 8.86
CA GLY A 279 -5.72 5.82 8.66
C GLY A 279 -5.06 4.94 9.72
N THR A 280 -4.06 4.15 9.32
CA THR A 280 -3.29 3.31 10.24
C THR A 280 -1.83 3.76 10.23
N ARG A 281 -1.28 4.15 11.36
CA ARG A 281 0.17 4.30 11.52
C ARG A 281 0.75 2.99 12.05
N TRP A 282 1.73 2.44 11.37
CA TRP A 282 2.42 1.21 11.78
C TRP A 282 3.93 1.44 11.74
N ILE A 283 4.58 1.22 12.88
CA ILE A 283 6.02 1.41 13.03
C ILE A 283 6.60 0.12 13.60
N LEU A 284 7.63 -0.38 12.92
CA LEU A 284 8.42 -1.53 13.32
C LEU A 284 9.89 -1.21 13.04
N HIS A 285 10.74 -1.45 14.03
CA HIS A 285 12.17 -1.20 13.91
C HIS A 285 12.95 -2.20 14.77
N ASN A 286 13.50 -3.22 14.13
CA ASN A 286 14.40 -4.20 14.73
C ASN A 286 15.61 -4.46 13.81
N ALA A 287 16.35 -5.54 14.05
CA ALA A 287 17.55 -5.86 13.29
C ALA A 287 17.26 -6.32 11.85
N ASP A 288 16.09 -6.90 11.61
CA ASP A 288 15.73 -7.50 10.32
C ASP A 288 14.88 -6.57 9.46
N GLN A 289 14.15 -5.64 10.10
CA GLN A 289 13.19 -4.78 9.42
C GLN A 289 13.15 -3.38 10.05
N LYS A 290 13.03 -2.36 9.19
CA LYS A 290 12.81 -0.97 9.62
C LYS A 290 11.81 -0.29 8.71
N VAL A 291 10.69 0.11 9.30
CA VAL A 291 9.54 0.67 8.59
C VAL A 291 8.81 1.67 9.48
N CYS A 292 8.40 2.76 8.87
CA CYS A 292 7.46 3.73 9.43
C CYS A 292 6.38 4.02 8.39
N ALA A 293 5.37 3.17 8.33
CA ALA A 293 4.15 3.44 7.60
C ALA A 293 3.37 4.54 8.34
N PHE A 294 3.73 5.81 8.08
CA PHE A 294 3.31 6.94 8.91
C PHE A 294 1.81 7.25 8.82
N LEU A 295 1.17 6.85 7.72
CA LEU A 295 -0.28 6.72 7.60
C LEU A 295 -0.65 5.85 6.39
N ILE A 296 -1.29 4.71 6.64
CA ILE A 296 -1.86 3.82 5.64
C ILE A 296 -3.34 4.18 5.49
N PRO A 297 -3.77 4.77 4.35
CA PRO A 297 -5.18 5.04 4.11
C PRO A 297 -5.96 3.73 3.91
N GLY A 298 -7.11 3.61 4.57
CA GLY A 298 -7.96 2.43 4.50
C GLY A 298 -9.45 2.75 4.57
N THR A 299 -10.27 1.85 4.02
CA THR A 299 -11.73 1.90 4.17
C THR A 299 -12.19 1.44 5.55
N SER A 300 -11.39 0.62 6.22
CA SER A 300 -11.61 0.08 7.56
C SER A 300 -10.27 -0.15 8.27
N ARG A 301 -10.31 -0.31 9.60
CA ARG A 301 -9.12 -0.67 10.41
C ARG A 301 -8.53 -2.02 9.96
N PRO A 302 -7.24 -2.30 10.24
CA PRO A 302 -6.56 -3.54 9.87
C PRO A 302 -6.89 -4.71 10.80
N GLU A 303 -8.07 -4.73 11.42
CA GLU A 303 -8.47 -5.72 12.44
C GLU A 303 -9.34 -6.85 11.86
N GLY A 304 -9.37 -6.99 10.53
CA GLY A 304 -10.08 -8.08 9.83
C GLY A 304 -11.51 -7.74 9.43
N ALA A 305 -12.13 -8.65 8.69
CA ALA A 305 -13.46 -8.43 8.11
C ALA A 305 -14.58 -8.47 9.16
N ALA A 306 -14.50 -9.36 10.15
CA ALA A 306 -15.48 -9.43 11.24
C ALA A 306 -15.51 -8.12 12.06
N ALA A 307 -14.33 -7.57 12.38
CA ALA A 307 -14.22 -6.29 13.08
C ALA A 307 -14.80 -5.13 12.26
N ALA A 308 -14.50 -5.07 10.96
CA ALA A 308 -15.06 -4.04 10.08
C ALA A 308 -16.59 -4.11 9.97
N ARG A 309 -17.17 -5.32 9.88
CA ARG A 309 -18.64 -5.49 9.91
C ARG A 309 -19.24 -5.03 11.22
N LYS A 310 -18.65 -5.42 12.36
CA LYS A 310 -19.12 -5.00 13.69
C LYS A 310 -19.03 -3.48 13.89
N ALA A 311 -18.00 -2.85 13.34
CA ALA A 311 -17.80 -1.40 13.38
C ALA A 311 -18.64 -0.63 12.35
N GLY A 312 -19.32 -1.32 11.42
CA GLY A 312 -20.07 -0.69 10.33
C GLY A 312 -19.20 -0.02 9.26
N THR A 313 -17.93 -0.40 9.15
CA THR A 313 -16.97 0.14 8.17
C THR A 313 -16.77 -0.75 6.95
N MET A 314 -17.31 -1.98 6.96
CA MET A 314 -17.37 -2.83 5.78
C MET A 314 -18.23 -2.17 4.70
N ILE A 315 -17.67 -1.94 3.51
CA ILE A 315 -18.42 -1.42 2.37
C ILE A 315 -19.14 -2.59 1.71
N GLU A 316 -20.43 -2.41 1.41
CA GLU A 316 -21.22 -3.35 0.60
C GLU A 316 -21.40 -2.76 -0.80
N LEU A 317 -20.53 -3.15 -1.73
CA LEU A 317 -20.52 -2.67 -3.11
C LEU A 317 -21.65 -3.33 -3.90
N LYS A 318 -22.62 -2.55 -4.40
CA LYS A 318 -23.79 -3.10 -5.12
C LYS A 318 -23.38 -3.76 -6.44
N ALA A 319 -24.24 -4.62 -6.95
CA ALA A 319 -24.10 -5.21 -8.29
C ALA A 319 -23.88 -4.12 -9.35
N GLY A 320 -22.79 -4.25 -10.13
CA GLY A 320 -22.39 -3.30 -11.16
C GLY A 320 -21.84 -1.96 -10.65
N GLU A 321 -21.70 -1.78 -9.34
CA GLU A 321 -21.16 -0.55 -8.75
C GLU A 321 -19.63 -0.55 -8.81
N THR A 322 -19.06 0.63 -9.09
CA THR A 322 -17.62 0.88 -9.10
C THR A 322 -17.25 1.84 -7.96
N ARG A 323 -16.11 1.57 -7.32
CA ARG A 323 -15.44 2.48 -6.37
C ARG A 323 -14.05 2.80 -6.88
N ASN A 324 -13.62 4.03 -6.62
CA ASN A 324 -12.31 4.54 -6.99
C ASN A 324 -11.61 5.04 -5.73
N PHE A 325 -10.30 4.82 -5.68
CA PHE A 325 -9.43 5.27 -4.61
C PHE A 325 -8.20 5.93 -5.20
N HIS A 326 -7.73 6.99 -4.57
CA HIS A 326 -6.58 7.77 -5.03
C HIS A 326 -5.70 8.15 -3.84
N VAL A 327 -4.40 7.90 -3.95
CA VAL A 327 -3.38 8.33 -3.00
C VAL A 327 -2.26 9.00 -3.78
N ARG A 328 -1.88 10.20 -3.37
CA ARG A 328 -0.66 10.86 -3.82
C ARG A 328 0.41 10.78 -2.75
N THR A 329 1.62 10.46 -3.14
CA THR A 329 2.73 10.37 -2.18
C THR A 329 4.07 10.62 -2.83
N GLY A 330 5.06 10.97 -2.03
CA GLY A 330 6.39 11.33 -2.51
C GLY A 330 7.12 12.23 -1.53
N LYS A 331 7.98 13.08 -2.06
CA LYS A 331 8.77 14.06 -1.30
C LYS A 331 8.28 15.48 -1.61
N ARG A 332 8.17 16.30 -0.57
CA ARG A 332 7.81 17.71 -0.67
C ARG A 332 8.93 18.48 -1.42
N SER A 333 8.52 19.38 -2.31
CA SER A 333 9.41 20.21 -3.12
C SER A 333 10.06 21.35 -2.33
#